data_AF-A0A2P6WJN6-F1
#
_entry.id   AF-A0A2P6WJN6-F1
#
_cell.length_a   1.000
_cell.length_b   1.000
_cell.length_c   1.000
_cell.angle_alpha   90.00
_cell.angle_beta   90.00
_cell.angle_gamma   90.00
#
_symmetry.space_group_name_H-M   'P 1'
#
loop_
_entity.id
_entity.type
_entity.pdbx_description
1 polymer ?
#
loop_
_entity_poly.entity_id
_entity_poly.type
_entity_poly.pdbx_seq_one_letter_code
_entity_poly.pdbx_strand_id
1 'polypeptide(L)' 'MNFMPALMDINLNEVPEGHYLVVHPLNDVAEEKVDTSALGPMPMTTSVRLSLMALRGYLVLMALLVGYHCVDLAGVFGQH' A
#
# COMPACT_ATOMS: atom_id res chain seq x y z
N MET A 1 2.12 -3.84 -37.79
CA MET A 1 2.22 -4.31 -36.39
C MET A 1 1.17 -5.40 -36.22
N ASN A 2 1.56 -6.66 -36.43
CA ASN A 2 0.63 -7.79 -36.34
C ASN A 2 0.71 -8.37 -34.94
N PHE A 3 -0.38 -8.28 -34.19
CA PHE A 3 -0.57 -9.01 -32.92
C PHE A 3 -1.07 -10.42 -33.26
N MET A 4 -0.25 -11.45 -33.01
CA MET A 4 -0.68 -12.86 -33.05
C MET A 4 -1.08 -13.27 -31.63
N PRO A 5 -2.33 -13.70 -31.37
CA PRO A 5 -2.72 -14.21 -30.07
C PRO A 5 -2.18 -15.64 -29.92
N ALA A 6 -1.17 -15.80 -29.05
CA ALA A 6 -0.54 -17.09 -28.78
C ALA A 6 -1.41 -17.93 -27.84
N LEU A 7 -1.99 -19.03 -28.34
CA LEU A 7 -2.18 -20.26 -27.56
C LEU A 7 -0.95 -21.14 -27.77
N MET A 8 0.18 -20.75 -27.19
CA MET A 8 1.45 -21.46 -27.34
C MET A 8 2.10 -21.52 -25.96
N ASP A 9 2.48 -22.71 -25.50
CA ASP A 9 3.35 -22.87 -24.34
C ASP A 9 4.70 -22.21 -24.69
N ILE A 10 4.96 -21.04 -24.10
CA ILE A 10 6.02 -20.13 -24.56
C ILE A 10 7.38 -20.61 -24.03
N ASN A 11 8.26 -21.04 -24.92
CA ASN A 11 9.65 -21.34 -24.59
C ASN A 11 10.47 -20.03 -24.52
N LEU A 12 10.85 -19.61 -23.31
CA LEU A 12 11.58 -18.35 -23.10
C LEU A 12 12.92 -18.26 -23.85
N ASN A 13 13.49 -19.39 -24.29
CA ASN A 13 14.78 -19.43 -24.99
C ASN A 13 14.68 -19.07 -26.49
N GLU A 14 13.46 -18.93 -27.03
CA GLU A 14 13.22 -18.63 -28.45
C GLU A 14 12.78 -17.19 -28.72
N VAL A 15 12.76 -16.32 -27.69
CA VAL A 15 12.37 -14.92 -27.86
C VAL A 15 13.48 -14.16 -28.61
N PRO A 16 13.20 -13.55 -29.78
CA PRO A 16 14.21 -12.79 -30.54
C PRO A 16 14.73 -11.60 -29.74
N GLU A 17 16.02 -11.28 -29.89
CA GLU A 17 16.61 -10.11 -29.23
C GLU A 17 15.85 -8.83 -29.60
N GLY A 18 15.49 -8.04 -28.58
CA GLY A 18 14.72 -6.80 -28.72
C GLY A 18 13.19 -6.94 -28.68
N HIS A 19 12.64 -8.12 -28.36
CA HIS A 19 11.20 -8.31 -28.16
C HIS A 19 10.81 -8.39 -26.68
N TYR A 20 9.65 -7.82 -26.33
CA TYR A 20 9.07 -7.91 -24.99
C TYR A 20 7.92 -8.93 -24.97
N LEU A 21 7.92 -9.82 -23.98
CA LEU A 21 6.81 -10.73 -23.73
C LEU A 21 5.76 -10.03 -22.86
N VAL A 22 4.59 -9.77 -23.42
CA VAL A 22 3.44 -9.24 -22.68
C VAL A 22 2.50 -10.38 -22.35
N VAL A 23 2.45 -10.76 -21.07
CA VAL A 23 1.47 -11.75 -20.57
C VAL A 23 0.15 -11.03 -20.35
N HIS A 24 -0.93 -11.54 -20.96
CA HIS A 24 -2.27 -10.98 -20.79
C HIS A 24 -2.87 -11.44 -19.45
N PRO A 25 -3.64 -10.61 -18.72
CA PRO A 25 -4.23 -10.99 -17.42
C PRO A 25 -5.09 -12.26 -17.47
N LEU A 26 -5.71 -12.57 -18.62
CA LEU A 26 -6.47 -13.82 -18.82
C LEU A 26 -5.60 -15.07 -18.86
N ASN A 27 -4.31 -14.92 -19.15
CA ASN A 27 -3.32 -16.00 -19.22
C ASN A 27 -2.36 -15.95 -18.02
N ASP A 28 -2.65 -15.12 -17.03
CA ASP A 28 -1.82 -14.96 -15.85
C ASP A 28 -2.09 -16.12 -14.88
N VAL A 29 -1.03 -16.73 -14.37
CA VAL A 29 -1.14 -17.81 -13.37
C VAL A 29 -1.23 -17.16 -11.99
N ALA A 30 -1.93 -17.78 -11.06
CA ALA A 30 -2.02 -17.26 -9.70
C ALA A 30 -0.62 -17.11 -9.09
N GLU A 31 -0.25 -15.88 -8.72
CA GLU A 31 1.00 -15.58 -8.02
C GLU A 31 1.03 -16.33 -6.68
N GLU A 32 2.08 -17.14 -6.48
CA GLU A 32 2.33 -17.76 -5.18
C GLU A 32 2.84 -16.69 -4.21
N LYS A 33 1.99 -16.32 -3.25
CA LYS A 33 2.35 -15.32 -2.24
C LYS A 33 3.40 -15.90 -1.30
N VAL A 34 4.55 -15.23 -1.23
CA VAL A 34 5.63 -15.57 -0.29
C VAL A 34 5.11 -15.47 1.15
N ASP A 35 5.44 -16.45 1.99
CA ASP A 35 5.12 -16.40 3.42
C ASP A 35 5.83 -15.21 4.08
N THR A 36 5.03 -14.28 4.60
CA THR A 36 5.49 -13.05 5.24
C THR A 36 5.59 -13.15 6.76
N SER A 37 5.26 -14.31 7.35
CA SER A 37 5.18 -14.49 8.79
C SER A 37 6.51 -14.23 9.53
N ALA A 38 7.64 -14.48 8.87
CA ALA A 38 8.99 -14.27 9.39
C ALA A 38 9.65 -12.97 8.90
N LEU A 39 8.92 -12.10 8.18
CA LEU A 39 9.49 -10.83 7.74
C LEU A 39 9.74 -9.90 8.94
N GLY A 40 10.99 -9.48 9.08
CA GLY A 40 11.40 -8.49 10.07
C GLY A 40 10.79 -7.11 9.80
N PRO A 41 10.91 -6.18 10.77
CA PRO A 41 10.40 -4.82 10.61
C PRO A 41 11.00 -4.15 9.38
N MET A 42 10.14 -3.54 8.55
CA MET A 42 10.55 -2.82 7.36
C MET A 42 11.52 -1.69 7.74
N PRO A 43 12.72 -1.60 7.13
CA PRO A 43 13.68 -0.57 7.46
C PRO A 43 13.09 0.80 7.11
N MET A 44 12.97 1.67 8.10
CA MET A 44 12.55 3.05 7.92
C MET A 44 13.74 3.99 7.97
N THR A 45 13.79 4.93 7.03
CA THR A 45 14.70 6.06 7.13
C THR A 45 14.27 6.94 8.32
N THR A 46 15.21 7.67 8.90
CA THR A 46 14.96 8.58 10.03
C THR A 46 13.89 9.63 9.69
N SER A 47 13.87 10.11 8.44
CA SER A 47 12.84 11.04 7.95
C SER A 47 11.45 10.41 7.98
N VAL A 48 11.30 9.18 7.48
CA VAL A 48 10.01 8.46 7.53
C VAL A 48 9.56 8.26 8.98
N ARG A 49 10.46 7.84 9.86
CA ARG A 49 10.14 7.67 11.28
C ARG A 49 9.67 8.98 11.93
N LEU A 50 10.32 10.10 11.64
CA LEU A 50 9.92 11.42 12.15
C LEU A 50 8.54 11.83 11.60
N SER A 51 8.31 11.62 10.30
CA SER A 51 7.01 11.95 9.67
C SER A 51 5.85 11.17 10.31
N LEU A 52 6.06 9.89 10.62
CA LEU A 52 5.05 9.07 11.27
C LEU A 52 4.83 9.46 12.74
N MET A 53 5.88 9.87 13.45
CA MET A 53 5.72 10.41 14.81
C MET A 53 4.95 11.72 14.81
N ALA A 54 5.23 12.62 13.86
CA ALA A 54 4.49 13.87 13.69
C ALA A 54 3.02 13.59 13.33
N LEU A 55 2.77 12.67 12.39
CA LEU A 55 1.42 12.26 12.01
C LEU A 55 0.65 11.68 13.20
N ARG A 56 1.29 10.78 13.97
CA ARG A 56 0.68 10.22 15.18
C ARG A 56 0.34 11.30 16.21
N GLY A 57 1.25 12.24 16.44
CA GLY A 57 1.02 13.37 17.34
C GLY A 57 -0.16 14.24 16.89
N TYR A 58 -0.23 14.54 15.60
CA TYR A 58 -1.34 15.29 15.00
C TYR A 58 -2.69 14.59 15.21
N LEU A 59 -2.76 13.28 14.96
CA LEU A 59 -4.00 12.51 15.15
C LEU A 59 -4.44 12.48 16.61
N VAL A 60 -3.51 12.31 17.55
CA VAL A 60 -3.81 12.36 18.99
C VAL A 60 -4.35 13.75 19.37
N LEU A 61 -3.72 14.82 18.90
CA LEU A 61 -4.17 16.18 19.14
C LEU A 61 -5.58 16.41 18.56
N MET A 62 -5.84 15.95 17.34
CA MET A 62 -7.17 16.06 16.72
C MET A 62 -8.23 15.31 17.52
N ALA A 63 -7.93 14.09 17.99
CA ALA A 63 -8.85 13.33 18.83
C ALA A 63 -9.15 14.05 20.16
N LEU A 64 -8.15 14.67 20.79
CA LEU A 64 -8.33 15.47 22.00
C LEU A 64 -9.18 16.72 21.76
N LEU A 65 -8.94 17.44 20.66
CA LEU A 65 -9.75 18.61 20.30
C LEU A 65 -11.20 18.25 20.03
N VAL A 66 -11.45 17.16 19.31
CA VAL A 66 -12.81 16.66 19.08
C VAL A 66 -13.45 16.26 20.41
N GLY A 67 -12.73 15.53 21.26
CA GLY A 67 -13.21 15.17 22.59
C GLY A 67 -13.57 16.40 23.44
N TYR A 68 -12.69 17.40 23.46
CA TYR A 68 -12.94 18.68 24.13
C TYR A 68 -14.22 19.34 23.59
N HIS A 69 -14.35 19.43 22.27
CA HIS A 69 -15.52 20.02 21.63
C HIS A 69 -16.82 19.26 21.95
N CYS A 70 -16.77 17.93 22.01
CA CYS A 70 -17.92 17.13 22.41
C CYS A 70 -18.32 17.37 23.87
N VAL A 71 -17.36 17.51 24.78
CA VAL A 71 -17.62 17.79 26.21
C VAL A 71 -18.17 19.21 26.39
N ASP A 72 -17.66 20.16 25.62
CA ASP A 72 -18.15 21.54 25.57
C ASP A 72 -19.61 21.60 25.09
N LEU A 73 -19.92 20.94 23.97
CA LEU A 73 -21.30 20.82 23.45
C LEU A 73 -22.24 20.08 24.42
N ALA A 74 -21.73 19.11 25.17
CA ALA A 74 -22.49 18.40 26.20
C ALA A 74 -22.83 19.30 27.41
N GLY A 75 -22.33 20.54 27.46
CA GLY A 75 -22.61 21.50 28.52
C GLY A 75 -21.96 21.14 29.86
N VAL A 76 -20.98 20.24 29.86
CA VAL A 76 -20.29 19.78 31.08
C VAL A 76 -19.54 20.93 31.75
N PHE A 77 -19.06 21.90 30.97
CA PHE A 77 -18.34 23.06 31.49
C PHE A 77 -19.25 24.23 31.93
N GLY A 78 -20.58 24.06 31.85
CA GLY A 78 -21.56 25.06 32.32
C GLY A 78 -21.67 26.27 31.38
N GLN A 79 -22.91 26.72 31.14
CA GLN A 79 -23.15 27.92 30.35
C GLN A 79 -22.59 29.14 31.07
N HIS A 80 -21.71 29.90 30.41
CA HIS A 80 -21.58 31.33 30.65
C HIS A 80 -22.56 32.08 29.76
#